data_AF-A0A7Y8HG25-F1
#
_entry.id   AF-A0A7Y8HG25-F1
#
_cell.length_a   1.000
_cell.length_b   1.000
_cell.length_c   1.000
_cell.angle_alpha   90.00
_cell.angle_beta   90.00
_cell.angle_gamma   90.00
#
_symmetry.space_group_name_H-M   'P 1'
#
loop_
_entity.id
_entity.type
_entity.pdbx_description
1 polymer ?
#
loop_
_entity_poly.entity_id
_entity_poly.type
_entity_poly.pdbx_seq_one_letter_code
_entity_poly.pdbx_strand_id
1 'polypeptide(L)'
;MPPLHRGYTLIEILIVLTILGGLVAIASLIYSEYRIKASETVAQEDLRQAYTSAVNFFNDSPRSVLTRGDLDKYGFRSSPRTEIRVVDGRLDRLLLVARSTHPGSRVFMVEGPVSVLAGGKDPLGPVDGPGGSGHSSSSPGAPEGTQDKTVAGAWIQPLNKSGRDRCNEKAKTELIEAFGAAQKFFQADPGGSITKDILINFGYRPSGEVNLWVINGAQATLELSATFNIPGASNFKIDSAGAIREG
;
A
#
# COMPACT_ATOMS: atom_id res chain seq x y z
N MET A 1 -58.09 -12.96 38.65
CA MET A 1 -58.46 -12.90 37.22
C MET A 1 -57.22 -13.24 36.40
N PRO A 2 -57.20 -14.37 35.67
CA PRO A 2 -56.06 -14.72 34.84
C PRO A 2 -56.12 -13.97 33.49
N PRO A 3 -55.00 -13.44 32.97
CA PRO A 3 -54.97 -12.77 31.67
C PRO A 3 -55.12 -13.78 30.52
N LEU A 4 -55.96 -13.42 29.54
CA LEU A 4 -56.10 -14.13 28.26
C LEU A 4 -54.79 -14.01 27.48
N HIS A 5 -54.05 -15.11 27.35
CA HIS A 5 -52.86 -15.19 26.50
C HIS A 5 -53.30 -15.05 25.03
N ARG A 6 -53.12 -13.86 24.44
CA ARG A 6 -53.24 -13.67 22.98
C ARG A 6 -52.03 -14.33 22.33
N GLY A 7 -52.23 -15.50 21.74
CA GLY A 7 -51.23 -16.12 20.88
C GLY A 7 -51.07 -15.32 19.59
N TYR A 8 -49.83 -14.91 19.29
CA TYR A 8 -49.48 -14.39 17.96
C TYR A 8 -49.73 -15.46 16.91
N THR A 9 -50.28 -15.08 15.76
CA THR A 9 -50.56 -16.05 14.70
C THR A 9 -49.25 -16.50 14.04
N LEU A 10 -49.13 -17.79 13.71
CA LEU A 10 -47.95 -18.33 13.02
C LEU A 10 -47.65 -17.58 11.71
N ILE A 11 -48.70 -17.12 11.01
CA ILE A 11 -48.57 -16.37 9.77
C ILE A 11 -48.01 -14.96 9.99
N GLU A 12 -48.34 -14.32 11.11
CA GLU A 12 -47.83 -12.99 11.46
C GLU A 12 -46.32 -13.03 11.72
N ILE A 13 -45.85 -14.07 12.40
CA ILE A 13 -44.41 -14.30 12.59
C ILE A 13 -43.71 -14.65 11.26
N LEU A 14 -44.35 -15.42 10.38
CA LEU A 14 -43.77 -15.83 9.09
C LEU A 14 -43.51 -14.62 8.16
N ILE A 15 -44.45 -13.68 8.08
CA ILE A 15 -44.29 -12.48 7.25
C ILE A 15 -43.19 -11.58 7.81
N VAL A 16 -43.16 -11.39 9.13
CA VAL A 16 -42.13 -10.57 9.79
C VAL A 16 -40.73 -11.14 9.53
N LEU A 17 -40.57 -12.46 9.67
CA LEU A 17 -39.28 -13.12 9.38
C LEU A 17 -38.87 -12.98 7.92
N THR A 18 -39.83 -13.06 7.00
CA THR A 18 -39.57 -12.90 5.57
C THR A 18 -39.06 -11.49 5.26
N ILE A 19 -39.73 -10.46 5.79
CA ILE A 19 -39.33 -9.07 5.58
C ILE A 19 -37.98 -8.78 6.25
N LEU A 20 -37.78 -9.24 7.49
CA LEU A 20 -36.50 -9.09 8.19
C LEU A 20 -35.35 -9.79 7.43
N GLY A 21 -35.60 -10.98 6.89
CA GLY A 21 -34.63 -11.70 6.05
C GLY A 21 -34.20 -10.90 4.83
N GLY A 22 -35.16 -10.26 4.14
CA GLY A 22 -34.87 -9.38 3.00
C GLY A 22 -34.05 -8.15 3.37
N LEU A 23 -34.38 -7.49 4.49
CA LEU A 23 -33.65 -6.31 4.97
C LEU A 23 -32.20 -6.64 5.36
N VAL A 24 -31.98 -7.77 6.04
CA VAL A 24 -30.63 -8.23 6.43
C VAL A 24 -29.77 -8.53 5.20
N ALA A 25 -30.35 -9.12 4.15
CA ALA A 25 -29.62 -9.42 2.92
C ALA A 25 -29.08 -8.15 2.24
N ILE A 26 -29.92 -7.12 2.09
CA ILE A 26 -29.51 -5.83 1.48
C ILE A 26 -28.49 -5.11 2.37
N ALA A 27 -28.74 -5.08 3.69
CA ALA A 27 -27.84 -4.44 4.64
C ALA A 27 -26.43 -5.04 4.62
N SER A 28 -26.32 -6.36 4.45
CA SER A 28 -25.03 -7.06 4.38
C SER A 28 -24.15 -6.57 3.22
N LEU A 29 -24.73 -6.41 2.02
CA LEU A 29 -23.98 -5.95 0.83
C LEU A 29 -23.43 -4.53 1.05
N ILE A 30 -24.29 -3.63 1.51
CA ILE A 30 -23.95 -2.22 1.73
C ILE A 30 -22.91 -2.09 2.85
N TYR A 31 -23.07 -2.84 3.94
CA TYR A 31 -22.14 -2.82 5.06
C TYR A 31 -20.72 -3.22 4.65
N SER A 32 -20.58 -4.24 3.80
CA SER A 32 -19.27 -4.70 3.29
C SER A 32 -18.54 -3.59 2.52
N GLU A 33 -19.22 -2.92 1.59
CA GLU A 33 -18.63 -1.82 0.81
C GLU A 33 -18.20 -0.63 1.69
N TYR A 34 -19.00 -0.29 2.69
CA TYR A 34 -18.65 0.79 3.62
C TYR A 34 -17.39 0.47 4.42
N ARG A 35 -17.22 -0.78 4.85
CA ARG A 35 -16.02 -1.21 5.59
C ARG A 35 -14.77 -1.18 4.72
N ILE A 36 -14.87 -1.58 3.46
CA ILE A 36 -13.79 -1.47 2.48
C ILE A 36 -13.38 -0.01 2.33
N LYS A 37 -14.34 0.88 2.00
CA LYS A 37 -14.08 2.33 1.82
C LYS A 37 -13.44 2.98 3.05
N ALA A 38 -13.94 2.67 4.25
CA ALA A 38 -13.36 3.19 5.48
C ALA A 38 -11.89 2.74 5.65
N SER A 39 -11.58 1.48 5.35
CA SER A 39 -10.21 0.98 5.43
C SER A 39 -9.29 1.58 4.35
N GLU A 40 -9.82 1.87 3.16
CA GLU A 40 -9.10 2.57 2.11
C GLU A 40 -8.77 4.02 2.51
N THR A 41 -9.70 4.72 3.17
CA THR A 41 -9.45 6.07 3.70
C THR A 41 -8.32 6.07 4.73
N VAL A 42 -8.29 5.08 5.64
CA VAL A 42 -7.18 4.93 6.60
C VAL A 42 -5.86 4.69 5.88
N ALA A 43 -5.83 3.83 4.84
CA ALA A 43 -4.62 3.58 4.07
C ALA A 43 -4.10 4.82 3.33
N GLN A 44 -5.00 5.67 2.81
CA GLN A 44 -4.63 6.94 2.18
C GLN A 44 -4.06 7.94 3.20
N GLU A 45 -4.64 8.02 4.40
CA GLU A 45 -4.14 8.91 5.45
C GLU A 45 -2.75 8.47 5.95
N ASP A 46 -2.54 7.17 6.18
CA ASP A 46 -1.22 6.64 6.51
C ASP A 46 -0.20 6.93 5.40
N LEU A 47 -0.61 6.82 4.13
CA LEU A 47 0.26 7.13 2.99
C LEU A 47 0.64 8.61 2.95
N ARG A 48 -0.29 9.51 3.31
CA ARG A 48 -0.03 10.94 3.43
C ARG A 48 0.99 11.22 4.54
N GLN A 49 0.81 10.62 5.71
CA GLN A 49 1.75 10.77 6.82
C GLN A 49 3.13 10.19 6.51
N ALA A 50 3.18 9.04 5.82
CA ALA A 50 4.42 8.44 5.35
C ALA A 50 5.13 9.36 4.35
N TYR A 51 4.38 9.98 3.42
CA TYR A 51 4.95 10.96 2.50
C TYR A 51 5.53 12.18 3.23
N THR A 52 4.80 12.78 4.18
CA THR A 52 5.32 13.87 5.00
C THR A 52 6.61 13.48 5.73
N SER A 53 6.65 12.27 6.29
CA SER A 53 7.85 11.74 6.97
C SER A 53 9.02 11.54 5.99
N ALA A 54 8.74 11.09 4.76
CA ALA A 54 9.73 11.00 3.70
C ALA A 54 10.29 12.38 3.34
N VAL A 55 9.45 13.41 3.23
CA VAL A 55 9.93 14.77 2.96
C VAL A 55 10.85 15.26 4.08
N ASN A 56 10.50 15.03 5.35
CA ASN A 56 11.37 15.37 6.48
C ASN A 56 12.73 14.63 6.39
N PHE A 57 12.71 13.34 6.05
CA PHE A 57 13.95 12.56 5.83
C PHE A 57 14.84 13.19 4.76
N PHE A 58 14.27 13.58 3.63
CA PHE A 58 15.05 14.12 2.53
C PHE A 58 15.51 15.57 2.74
N ASN A 59 14.82 16.35 3.57
CA ASN A 59 15.30 17.65 4.00
C ASN A 59 16.63 17.52 4.76
N ASP A 60 16.74 16.49 5.62
CA ASP A 60 17.94 16.22 6.41
C ASP A 60 19.00 15.43 5.62
N SER A 61 18.56 14.58 4.68
CA SER A 61 19.43 13.65 3.95
C SER A 61 19.07 13.55 2.45
N PRO A 62 19.34 14.58 1.64
CA PRO A 62 18.82 14.68 0.25
C PRO A 62 19.32 13.59 -0.72
N ARG A 63 20.47 12.97 -0.42
CA ARG A 63 21.11 11.95 -1.27
C ARG A 63 20.97 10.53 -0.73
N SER A 64 20.38 10.37 0.45
CA SER A 64 20.21 9.07 1.07
C SER A 64 19.02 8.32 0.46
N VAL A 65 19.01 6.99 0.62
CA VAL A 65 17.88 6.15 0.21
C VAL A 65 16.98 5.97 1.42
N LEU A 66 15.74 6.44 1.32
CA LEU A 66 14.71 6.26 2.32
C LEU A 66 14.41 4.77 2.49
N THR A 67 14.38 4.30 3.73
CA THR A 67 13.88 2.96 4.07
C THR A 67 12.59 3.04 4.89
N ARG A 68 11.87 1.93 5.02
CA ARG A 68 10.70 1.86 5.91
C ARG A 68 11.06 2.25 7.35
N GLY A 69 12.24 1.86 7.84
CA GLY A 69 12.68 2.21 9.20
C GLY A 69 12.95 3.70 9.37
N ASP A 70 13.31 4.41 8.30
CA ASP A 70 13.49 5.86 8.36
C ASP A 70 12.15 6.59 8.48
N LEU A 71 11.09 6.10 7.83
CA LEU A 71 9.75 6.67 8.03
C LEU A 71 9.35 6.72 9.52
N ASP A 72 9.62 5.65 10.29
CA ASP A 72 9.30 5.63 11.72
C ASP A 72 10.11 6.65 12.55
N LYS A 73 11.38 6.84 12.18
CA LYS A 73 12.26 7.84 12.82
C LYS A 73 11.79 9.27 12.55
N TYR A 74 11.25 9.52 11.37
CA TYR A 74 10.78 10.84 10.92
C TYR A 74 9.29 11.11 11.19
N GLY A 75 8.67 10.30 12.08
CA GLY A 75 7.37 10.60 12.67
C GLY A 75 6.20 9.78 12.13
N PHE A 76 6.41 8.91 11.14
CA PHE A 76 5.34 8.05 10.65
C PHE A 76 4.91 7.04 11.72
N ARG A 77 3.60 6.82 11.83
CA ARG A 77 3.00 5.77 12.67
C ARG A 77 1.95 5.06 11.85
N SER A 78 2.15 3.76 11.64
CA SER A 78 1.21 2.94 10.87
C SER A 78 -0.07 2.71 11.66
N SER A 79 -1.21 2.89 11.01
CA SER A 79 -2.49 2.47 11.55
C SER A 79 -2.60 0.94 11.58
N PRO A 80 -3.40 0.38 12.50
CA PRO A 80 -3.69 -1.05 12.50
C PRO A 80 -4.29 -1.46 11.16
N ARG A 81 -3.88 -2.62 10.62
CA ARG A 81 -4.38 -3.18 9.35
C ARG A 81 -4.04 -2.34 8.12
N THR A 82 -3.07 -1.45 8.21
CA THR A 82 -2.46 -0.80 7.06
C THR A 82 -1.00 -1.21 6.94
N GLU A 83 -0.54 -1.43 5.71
CA GLU A 83 0.86 -1.68 5.40
C GLU A 83 1.36 -0.61 4.44
N ILE A 84 2.44 0.06 4.82
CA ILE A 84 3.21 0.98 3.97
C ILE A 84 4.48 0.30 3.49
N ARG A 85 4.79 0.44 2.19
CA ARG A 85 6.03 -0.05 1.56
C ARG A 85 6.73 1.08 0.82
N VAL A 86 8.06 1.06 0.85
CA VAL A 86 8.95 1.99 0.14
C VAL A 86 9.54 1.27 -1.07
N VAL A 87 8.80 1.28 -2.18
CA VAL A 87 9.18 0.57 -3.42
C VAL A 87 10.51 1.11 -3.97
N ASP A 88 10.65 2.43 -3.96
CA ASP A 88 11.89 3.13 -4.30
C ASP A 88 12.04 4.32 -3.36
N GLY A 89 13.14 4.33 -2.62
CA GLY A 89 13.45 5.33 -1.60
C GLY A 89 14.36 6.44 -2.09
N ARG A 90 14.60 6.60 -3.39
CA ARG A 90 15.39 7.72 -3.91
C ARG A 90 14.51 8.95 -4.13
N LEU A 91 15.05 10.14 -3.86
CA LEU A 91 14.33 11.42 -3.95
C LEU A 91 13.64 11.65 -5.31
N ASP A 92 14.38 11.39 -6.39
CA ASP A 92 14.00 11.60 -7.79
C ASP A 92 13.04 10.52 -8.32
N ARG A 93 12.95 9.42 -7.59
CA ARG A 93 12.12 8.26 -7.94
C ARG A 93 11.36 7.77 -6.73
N LEU A 94 10.89 8.64 -5.83
CA LEU A 94 10.19 8.14 -4.64
C LEU A 94 8.90 7.43 -5.07
N LEU A 95 8.68 6.21 -4.57
CA LEU A 95 7.40 5.52 -4.68
C LEU A 95 7.06 4.87 -3.35
N LEU A 96 6.00 5.37 -2.74
CA LEU A 96 5.40 4.76 -1.56
C LEU A 96 4.07 4.11 -1.98
N VAL A 97 3.80 2.93 -1.44
CA VAL A 97 2.51 2.26 -1.63
C VAL A 97 1.90 1.90 -0.28
N ALA A 98 0.58 2.04 -0.19
CA ALA A 98 -0.20 1.69 0.97
C ALA A 98 -1.26 0.66 0.61
N ARG A 99 -1.45 -0.35 1.46
CA ARG A 99 -2.59 -1.26 1.37
C ARG A 99 -3.24 -1.45 2.73
N SER A 100 -4.56 -1.55 2.72
CA SER A 100 -5.32 -2.11 3.83
C SER A 100 -5.23 -3.64 3.78
N THR A 101 -5.13 -4.29 4.94
CA THR A 101 -5.21 -5.76 5.05
C THR A 101 -6.65 -6.27 4.96
N HIS A 102 -7.64 -5.38 4.81
CA HIS A 102 -9.03 -5.77 4.63
C HIS A 102 -9.24 -6.34 3.21
N PRO A 103 -9.83 -7.54 3.05
CA PRO A 103 -10.03 -8.15 1.75
C PRO A 103 -10.80 -7.24 0.78
N GLY A 104 -10.38 -7.22 -0.49
CA GLY A 104 -11.03 -6.41 -1.52
C GLY A 104 -10.63 -4.92 -1.54
N SER A 105 -9.81 -4.46 -0.59
CA SER A 105 -9.31 -3.08 -0.60
C SER A 105 -8.31 -2.84 -1.73
N ARG A 106 -8.36 -1.65 -2.31
CA ARG A 106 -7.38 -1.21 -3.31
C ARG A 106 -6.03 -0.86 -2.66
N VAL A 107 -5.00 -0.91 -3.49
CA VAL A 107 -3.66 -0.39 -3.17
C VAL A 107 -3.61 1.06 -3.65
N PHE A 108 -3.07 1.93 -2.82
CA PHE A 108 -2.81 3.33 -3.15
C PHE A 108 -1.33 3.59 -3.26
N MET A 109 -0.97 4.60 -4.03
CA MET A 109 0.41 4.98 -4.24
C MET A 109 0.55 6.50 -4.25
N VAL A 110 1.74 6.97 -3.88
CA VAL A 110 2.19 8.34 -4.05
C VAL A 110 3.59 8.30 -4.65
N GLU A 111 3.77 9.10 -5.69
CA GLU A 111 5.04 9.27 -6.40
C GLU A 111 5.60 10.66 -6.05
N GLY A 112 6.91 10.74 -5.80
CA GLY A 112 7.63 12.02 -5.68
C GLY A 112 8.12 12.51 -7.04
N PRO A 113 8.28 13.83 -7.19
CA PRO A 113 9.51 14.46 -6.73
C PRO A 113 9.30 15.13 -5.37
N VAL A 114 10.18 14.82 -4.43
CA VAL A 114 10.15 15.39 -3.07
C VAL A 114 10.73 16.83 -3.06
N SER A 115 10.37 17.66 -4.04
CA SER A 115 10.92 19.01 -4.23
C SER A 115 9.91 20.13 -4.01
N VAL A 116 8.83 19.88 -3.26
CA VAL A 116 7.75 20.86 -3.03
C VAL A 116 7.90 21.68 -1.73
N LEU A 117 8.87 21.40 -0.86
CA LEU A 117 9.00 22.12 0.42
C LEU A 117 10.16 23.13 0.52
N ALA A 118 10.32 23.99 -0.47
CA ALA A 118 11.10 25.23 -0.30
C ALA A 118 10.25 26.52 -0.43
N GLY A 119 8.91 26.42 -0.53
CA GLY A 119 8.08 27.62 -0.66
C GLY A 119 6.60 27.38 -0.42
N GLY A 120 6.20 27.50 0.85
CA GLY A 120 4.90 28.04 1.27
C GLY A 120 3.66 27.59 0.50
N LYS A 121 3.21 26.36 0.75
CA LYS A 121 1.80 26.02 0.88
C LYS A 121 1.73 24.79 1.76
N ASP A 122 1.58 25.02 3.05
CA ASP A 122 1.23 23.95 3.98
C ASP A 122 -0.01 23.23 3.43
N PRO A 123 0.04 21.91 3.20
CA PRO A 123 -1.13 21.15 2.75
C PRO A 123 -2.12 20.90 3.90
N LEU A 124 -1.84 21.45 5.08
CA LEU A 124 -2.76 21.53 6.21
C LEU A 124 -3.43 22.89 6.12
N GLY A 125 -4.64 22.94 5.55
CA GLY A 125 -5.52 24.05 5.87
C GLY A 125 -5.65 24.14 7.40
N PRO A 126 -5.68 25.35 7.98
CA PRO A 126 -5.87 25.50 9.42
C PRO A 126 -7.12 24.72 9.83
N VAL A 127 -6.99 23.92 10.88
CA VAL A 127 -8.13 23.31 11.57
C VAL A 127 -8.82 24.45 12.30
N ASP A 128 -9.78 25.10 11.63
CA ASP A 128 -10.55 26.19 12.23
C ASP A 128 -11.36 25.65 13.41
N GLY A 129 -10.92 25.99 14.62
CA GLY A 129 -11.77 25.98 15.80
C GLY A 129 -12.85 27.07 15.70
N PRO A 130 -14.01 26.90 16.35
CA PRO A 130 -15.11 27.83 16.20
C PRO A 130 -14.82 29.10 17.01
N GLY A 131 -14.46 30.19 16.34
CA GLY A 131 -14.39 31.50 16.98
C GLY A 131 -13.76 32.59 16.11
N GLY A 132 -14.57 33.51 15.60
CA GLY A 132 -14.07 34.77 15.07
C GLY A 132 -14.88 35.34 13.91
N SER A 133 -15.92 36.10 14.23
CA SER A 133 -16.63 36.98 13.30
C SER A 133 -15.75 38.13 12.81
N GLY A 134 -15.65 38.32 11.49
CA GLY A 134 -15.06 39.49 10.86
C GLY A 134 -15.70 39.77 9.50
N HIS A 135 -16.24 40.98 9.34
CA HIS A 135 -17.01 41.48 8.19
C HIS A 135 -16.16 42.05 7.04
N SER A 136 -16.83 42.26 5.90
CA SER A 136 -16.54 43.14 4.74
C SER A 136 -15.62 42.56 3.64
N SER A 137 -15.83 42.76 2.34
CA SER A 137 -16.88 43.41 1.55
C SER A 137 -16.70 43.01 0.07
N SER A 138 -17.79 43.09 -0.70
CA SER A 138 -18.01 42.78 -2.13
C SER A 138 -17.10 43.44 -3.19
N SER A 139 -16.82 42.72 -4.28
CA SER A 139 -17.01 43.21 -5.67
C SER A 139 -17.03 42.06 -6.71
N PRO A 140 -17.83 42.12 -7.80
CA PRO A 140 -18.06 40.99 -8.71
C PRO A 140 -17.36 41.15 -10.08
N GLY A 141 -16.83 40.04 -10.62
CA GLY A 141 -16.34 39.96 -12.01
C GLY A 141 -15.94 38.53 -12.37
N ALA A 142 -16.75 37.87 -13.20
CA ALA A 142 -16.44 36.58 -13.84
C ALA A 142 -15.37 36.79 -14.93
N PRO A 143 -14.58 35.77 -15.35
CA PRO A 143 -15.15 34.57 -15.97
C PRO A 143 -14.59 33.24 -15.45
N GLU A 144 -15.49 32.27 -15.34
CA GLU A 144 -15.29 30.85 -15.67
C GLU A 144 -13.93 30.25 -15.28
N GLY A 145 -13.77 30.01 -13.98
CA GLY A 145 -12.67 29.24 -13.42
C GLY A 145 -12.71 27.80 -13.93
N THR A 146 -11.72 27.45 -14.74
CA THR A 146 -11.22 26.07 -14.81
C THR A 146 -11.05 25.59 -13.37
N GLN A 147 -11.76 24.54 -12.98
CA GLN A 147 -11.64 23.96 -11.64
C GLN A 147 -10.17 23.61 -11.39
N ASP A 148 -9.48 24.47 -10.64
CA ASP A 148 -8.14 24.26 -10.15
C ASP A 148 -8.22 23.09 -9.16
N LYS A 149 -7.83 21.91 -9.65
CA LYS A 149 -7.66 20.69 -8.86
C LYS A 149 -6.42 20.79 -7.96
N THR A 150 -6.20 21.93 -7.30
CA THR A 150 -5.43 21.99 -6.05
C THR A 150 -6.24 21.34 -4.92
N VAL A 151 -6.53 20.05 -5.10
CA VAL A 151 -7.12 19.21 -4.07
C VAL A 151 -5.96 18.63 -3.29
N ALA A 152 -5.93 18.83 -1.98
CA ALA A 152 -4.98 18.23 -1.05
C ALA A 152 -5.00 16.67 -1.02
N GLY A 153 -5.61 16.02 -2.03
CA GLY A 153 -5.62 14.58 -2.28
C GLY A 153 -5.26 14.20 -3.74
N ALA A 154 -4.77 15.11 -4.58
CA ALA A 154 -4.48 14.84 -6.00
C ALA A 154 -3.21 13.99 -6.24
N TRP A 155 -2.39 13.78 -5.22
CA TRP A 155 -1.11 13.05 -5.31
C TRP A 155 -1.23 11.58 -4.92
N ILE A 156 -2.25 11.22 -4.13
CA ILE A 156 -2.54 9.84 -3.76
C ILE A 156 -3.52 9.29 -4.77
N GLN A 157 -3.10 8.24 -5.46
CA GLN A 157 -3.90 7.61 -6.50
C GLN A 157 -3.97 6.10 -6.28
N PRO A 158 -5.01 5.42 -6.78
CA PRO A 158 -4.98 3.98 -6.89
C PRO A 158 -3.74 3.53 -7.65
N LEU A 159 -3.17 2.39 -7.25
CA LEU A 159 -2.00 1.81 -7.89
C LEU A 159 -2.27 1.62 -9.39
N ASN A 160 -1.54 2.36 -10.21
CA ASN A 160 -1.70 2.34 -11.66
C ASN A 160 -0.69 1.38 -12.33
N LYS A 161 -0.68 1.31 -13.66
CA LYS A 161 0.26 0.46 -14.39
C LYS A 161 1.73 0.81 -14.11
N SER A 162 2.10 2.09 -14.18
CA SER A 162 3.46 2.55 -13.89
C SER A 162 3.93 2.13 -12.50
N GLY A 163 3.11 2.36 -11.46
CA GLY A 163 3.43 1.95 -10.10
C GLY A 163 3.61 0.43 -9.97
N ARG A 164 2.76 -0.37 -10.65
CA ARG A 164 2.93 -1.83 -10.71
C ARG A 164 4.20 -2.24 -11.41
N ASP A 165 4.52 -1.64 -12.55
CA ASP A 165 5.75 -1.93 -13.31
C ASP A 165 6.97 -1.68 -12.42
N ARG A 166 6.97 -0.60 -11.63
CA ARG A 166 8.04 -0.29 -10.67
C ARG A 166 8.12 -1.29 -9.51
N CYS A 167 6.99 -1.74 -8.98
CA CYS A 167 6.96 -2.81 -7.97
C CYS A 167 7.51 -4.14 -8.55
N ASN A 168 7.17 -4.44 -9.80
CA ASN A 168 7.66 -5.61 -10.52
C ASN A 168 9.18 -5.52 -10.78
N GLU A 169 9.70 -4.36 -11.17
CA GLU A 169 11.14 -4.13 -11.30
C GLU A 169 11.89 -4.30 -9.98
N LYS A 170 11.29 -3.90 -8.85
CA LYS A 170 11.85 -4.15 -7.52
C LYS A 170 11.94 -5.66 -7.23
N ALA A 171 10.90 -6.44 -7.55
CA ALA A 171 10.93 -7.90 -7.41
C ALA A 171 12.01 -8.54 -8.29
N LYS A 172 12.16 -8.11 -9.55
CA LYS A 172 13.24 -8.59 -10.44
C LYS A 172 14.62 -8.26 -9.90
N THR A 173 14.81 -7.05 -9.38
CA THR A 173 16.10 -6.63 -8.79
C THR A 173 16.50 -7.54 -7.64
N GLU A 174 15.58 -7.80 -6.70
CA GLU A 174 15.87 -8.71 -5.58
C GLU A 174 16.07 -10.16 -6.03
N LEU A 175 15.38 -10.59 -7.08
CA LEU A 175 15.57 -11.91 -7.68
C LEU A 175 16.99 -12.06 -8.26
N ILE A 176 17.51 -11.01 -8.92
CA ILE A 176 18.89 -10.97 -9.44
C ILE A 176 19.90 -10.99 -8.29
N GLU A 177 19.67 -10.21 -7.23
CA GLU A 177 20.55 -10.20 -6.04
C GLU A 177 20.59 -11.59 -5.37
N ALA A 178 19.43 -12.23 -5.22
CA ALA A 178 19.32 -13.59 -4.69
C ALA A 178 20.07 -14.60 -5.57
N PHE A 179 19.93 -14.51 -6.89
CA PHE A 179 20.67 -15.36 -7.82
C PHE A 179 22.19 -15.15 -7.73
N GLY A 180 22.65 -13.91 -7.62
CA GLY A 180 24.07 -13.61 -7.40
C GLY A 180 24.61 -14.21 -6.10
N ALA A 181 23.81 -14.20 -5.02
CA ALA A 181 24.16 -14.89 -3.77
C ALA A 181 24.21 -16.41 -3.95
N ALA A 182 23.27 -16.99 -4.72
CA ALA A 182 23.28 -18.42 -5.04
C ALA A 182 24.53 -18.83 -5.83
N GLN A 183 24.94 -18.05 -6.82
CA GLN A 183 26.17 -18.30 -7.58
C GLN A 183 27.42 -18.32 -6.70
N LYS A 184 27.52 -17.38 -5.75
CA LYS A 184 28.63 -17.36 -4.76
C LYS A 184 28.61 -18.60 -3.88
N PHE A 185 27.43 -19.07 -3.47
CA PHE A 185 27.32 -20.31 -2.71
C PHE A 185 27.83 -21.51 -3.52
N PHE A 186 27.39 -21.69 -4.77
CA PHE A 186 27.83 -22.84 -5.57
C PHE A 186 29.32 -22.82 -5.93
N GLN A 187 29.97 -21.66 -5.92
CA GLN A 187 31.43 -21.58 -6.02
C GLN A 187 32.12 -22.16 -4.79
N ALA A 188 31.52 -22.02 -3.61
CA ALA A 188 32.03 -22.55 -2.35
C ALA A 188 31.61 -24.02 -2.12
N ASP A 189 30.40 -24.39 -2.52
CA ASP A 189 29.81 -25.73 -2.37
C ASP A 189 28.99 -26.12 -3.62
N PRO A 190 29.62 -26.70 -4.65
CA PRO A 190 28.94 -27.07 -5.90
C PRO A 190 27.86 -28.15 -5.74
N GLY A 191 27.96 -28.98 -4.71
CA GLY A 191 27.00 -30.06 -4.43
C GLY A 191 25.87 -29.64 -3.49
N GLY A 192 25.96 -28.44 -2.93
CA GLY A 192 25.01 -27.93 -1.95
C GLY A 192 23.63 -27.62 -2.54
N SER A 193 22.66 -27.42 -1.65
CA SER A 193 21.31 -26.98 -2.01
C SER A 193 20.99 -25.65 -1.36
N ILE A 194 20.50 -24.70 -2.16
CA ILE A 194 20.14 -23.35 -1.72
C ILE A 194 18.90 -23.38 -0.83
N THR A 195 18.97 -22.64 0.27
CA THR A 195 17.85 -22.23 1.10
C THR A 195 17.86 -20.70 1.24
N LYS A 196 16.77 -20.11 1.71
CA LYS A 196 16.71 -18.65 1.92
C LYS A 196 17.77 -18.15 2.90
N ASP A 197 18.06 -18.91 3.95
CA ASP A 197 19.10 -18.55 4.93
C ASP A 197 20.50 -18.57 4.31
N ILE A 198 20.78 -19.54 3.43
CA ILE A 198 22.03 -19.60 2.66
C ILE A 198 22.15 -18.35 1.78
N LEU A 199 21.09 -17.94 1.08
CA LEU A 199 21.13 -16.71 0.28
C LEU A 199 21.52 -15.50 1.11
N ILE A 200 20.93 -15.34 2.30
CA ILE A 200 21.22 -14.21 3.20
C ILE A 200 22.69 -14.24 3.65
N ASN A 201 23.19 -15.42 4.05
CA ASN A 201 24.57 -15.62 4.45
C ASN A 201 25.56 -15.30 3.32
N PHE A 202 25.17 -15.54 2.05
CA PHE A 202 25.98 -15.25 0.87
C PHE A 202 25.72 -13.87 0.25
N GLY A 203 25.02 -12.99 0.96
CA GLY A 203 24.96 -11.56 0.65
C GLY A 203 23.63 -11.05 0.09
N TYR A 204 22.62 -11.90 -0.06
CA TYR A 204 21.26 -11.43 -0.34
C TYR A 204 20.71 -10.62 0.85
N ARG A 205 19.99 -9.53 0.56
CA ARG A 205 19.43 -8.62 1.58
C ARG A 205 17.94 -8.41 1.29
N PRO A 206 17.03 -9.23 1.87
CA PRO A 206 15.61 -9.12 1.59
C PRO A 206 15.05 -7.78 2.07
N SER A 207 14.22 -7.12 1.25
CA SER A 207 13.58 -5.85 1.63
C SER A 207 12.37 -6.00 2.56
N GLY A 208 11.79 -7.21 2.63
CA GLY A 208 10.50 -7.45 3.27
C GLY A 208 9.29 -7.03 2.41
N GLU A 209 9.53 -6.44 1.24
CA GLU A 209 8.49 -6.05 0.27
C GLU A 209 8.31 -7.09 -0.82
N VAL A 210 9.35 -7.87 -1.08
CA VAL A 210 9.38 -8.95 -2.05
C VAL A 210 9.30 -10.29 -1.32
N ASN A 211 8.35 -11.11 -1.73
CA ASN A 211 8.30 -12.51 -1.33
C ASN A 211 9.18 -13.30 -2.29
N LEU A 212 10.25 -13.90 -1.77
CA LEU A 212 11.18 -14.75 -2.51
C LEU A 212 11.02 -16.22 -2.05
N TRP A 213 10.97 -17.14 -3.01
CA TRP A 213 10.93 -18.58 -2.82
C TRP A 213 12.03 -19.27 -3.60
N VAL A 214 12.59 -20.34 -3.02
CA VAL A 214 13.47 -21.29 -3.71
C VAL A 214 12.59 -22.44 -4.19
N ILE A 215 12.45 -22.60 -5.50
CA ILE A 215 11.66 -23.69 -6.10
C ILE A 215 12.54 -24.94 -6.23
N ASN A 216 13.75 -24.75 -6.77
CA ASN A 216 14.77 -25.79 -6.87
C ASN A 216 16.11 -25.21 -6.38
N GLY A 217 16.79 -25.92 -5.48
CA GLY A 217 17.98 -25.41 -4.80
C GLY A 217 19.32 -25.92 -5.32
N ALA A 218 19.35 -26.89 -6.24
CA ALA A 218 20.60 -27.46 -6.76
C ALA A 218 21.15 -26.65 -7.94
N GLN A 219 22.47 -26.61 -8.13
CA GLN A 219 23.12 -25.74 -9.13
C GLN A 219 22.58 -25.93 -10.56
N ALA A 220 22.46 -27.17 -11.02
CA ALA A 220 22.03 -27.47 -12.39
C ALA A 220 20.55 -27.14 -12.64
N THR A 221 19.71 -27.22 -11.61
CA THR A 221 18.26 -27.06 -11.70
C THR A 221 17.74 -25.85 -10.95
N LEU A 222 18.63 -24.94 -10.53
CA LEU A 222 18.29 -23.78 -9.71
C LEU A 222 17.10 -23.05 -10.31
N GLU A 223 16.07 -22.84 -9.51
CA GLU A 223 14.92 -22.01 -9.86
C GLU A 223 14.51 -21.20 -8.64
N LEU A 224 14.59 -19.88 -8.75
CA LEU A 224 14.10 -18.95 -7.74
C LEU A 224 12.87 -18.22 -8.28
N SER A 225 11.96 -17.85 -7.40
CA SER A 225 10.75 -17.11 -7.74
C SER A 225 10.57 -15.92 -6.80
N ALA A 226 10.16 -14.79 -7.34
CA ALA A 226 9.91 -13.56 -6.60
C ALA A 226 8.62 -12.88 -7.04
N THR A 227 7.83 -12.39 -6.08
CA THR A 227 6.65 -11.56 -6.32
C THR A 227 6.65 -10.39 -5.35
N PHE A 228 6.34 -9.19 -5.84
CA PHE A 228 6.14 -8.04 -4.95
C PHE A 228 4.88 -8.26 -4.10
N ASN A 229 4.90 -7.94 -2.81
CA ASN A 229 3.80 -8.23 -1.88
C ASN A 229 2.64 -7.24 -2.01
N ILE A 230 2.02 -7.18 -3.19
CA ILE A 230 0.77 -6.44 -3.47
C ILE A 230 -0.15 -7.28 -4.37
N PRO A 231 -1.48 -7.12 -4.26
CA PRO A 231 -2.41 -7.75 -5.19
C PRO A 231 -2.12 -7.40 -6.64
N GLY A 232 -2.10 -8.42 -7.51
CA GLY A 232 -1.88 -8.25 -8.94
C GLY A 232 -0.43 -7.96 -9.35
N ALA A 233 0.55 -8.13 -8.45
CA ALA A 233 1.96 -8.20 -8.83
C ALA A 233 2.25 -9.48 -9.61
N SER A 234 3.15 -9.37 -10.57
CA SER A 234 3.60 -10.49 -11.39
C SER A 234 4.55 -11.40 -10.61
N ASN A 235 4.51 -12.70 -10.88
CA ASN A 235 5.53 -13.63 -10.40
C ASN A 235 6.67 -13.69 -11.40
N PHE A 236 7.90 -13.48 -10.94
CA PHE A 236 9.10 -13.62 -11.75
C PHE A 236 9.89 -14.83 -11.30
N LYS A 237 10.43 -15.58 -12.27
CA LYS A 237 11.32 -16.71 -12.05
C LYS A 237 12.68 -16.44 -12.68
N ILE A 238 13.74 -16.95 -12.05
CA ILE A 238 15.08 -16.98 -12.62
C ILE A 238 15.60 -18.42 -12.57
N ASP A 239 16.08 -18.92 -13.70
CA ASP A 239 16.61 -20.28 -13.85
C ASP A 239 18.12 -20.36 -13.57
N SER A 240 18.70 -21.56 -13.65
CA SER A 240 20.13 -21.80 -13.42
C SER A 240 21.04 -21.12 -14.44
N ALA A 241 20.53 -20.72 -15.60
CA ALA A 241 21.25 -19.94 -16.59
C ALA A 241 21.16 -18.42 -16.34
N GLY A 242 20.39 -17.99 -15.33
CA GLY A 242 20.16 -16.58 -15.01
C GLY A 242 19.10 -15.92 -15.90
N ALA A 243 18.32 -16.69 -16.67
CA ALA A 243 17.27 -16.13 -17.50
C ALA A 243 16.02 -15.83 -16.66
N ILE A 244 15.53 -14.59 -16.74
CA ILE A 244 14.34 -14.14 -16.02
C ILE A 244 13.10 -14.29 -16.89
N ARG A 245 12.03 -14.85 -16.34
CA ARG A 245 10.74 -15.01 -17.01
C ARG A 245 9.60 -14.61 -16.08
N GLU A 246 8.53 -14.08 -16.64
CA GLU A 246 7.25 -13.95 -15.93
C GLU A 246 6.59 -15.33 -15.90
N GLY A 247 6.17 -15.77 -14.73
CA GLY A 247 5.66 -17.11 -14.46
C GLY A 247 4.15 -17.23 -14.39
#